data_AF-A0AAV5AAW1-F1
#
_entry.id   AF-A0AAV5AAW1-F1
#
_cell.length_a   1.000
_cell.length_b   1.000
_cell.length_c   1.000
_cell.angle_alpha   90.00
_cell.angle_beta   90.00
_cell.angle_gamma   90.00
#
_symmetry.space_group_name_H-M   'P 1'
#
loop_
_entity.id
_entity.type
_entity.pdbx_description
1 polymer ?
#
loop_
_entity_poly.entity_id
_entity_poly.type
_entity_poly.pdbx_seq_one_letter_code
_entity_poly.pdbx_strand_id
1 'polypeptide(L)' 'MGAEPVGRSGHAMVSSGTRVLVLGGDFGIATHEDTDVIHVLDTKGFKYPDSTKNTTRSTNQSRAISL' A
#
# COMPACT_ATOMS: atom_id res chain seq x y z
N MET A 1 -5.40 2.37 -14.89
CA MET A 1 -4.20 2.80 -14.14
C MET A 1 -3.05 2.74 -15.13
N GLY A 2 -2.22 3.78 -15.21
CA GLY A 2 -1.08 3.81 -16.15
C GLY A 2 -0.03 2.74 -15.83
N ALA A 3 1.07 2.71 -16.58
CA ALA A 3 2.18 1.80 -16.29
C ALA A 3 2.65 1.97 -14.83
N GLU A 4 2.94 0.86 -14.17
CA GLU A 4 3.40 0.86 -12.78
C GLU A 4 4.79 1.48 -12.69
N PRO A 5 5.05 2.39 -11.72
CA PRO A 5 6.38 2.96 -11.55
C PRO A 5 7.41 1.89 -11.16
N VAL A 6 8.60 1.97 -11.75
CA VAL A 6 9.75 1.14 -11.35
C VAL A 6 10.29 1.61 -9.99
N GLY A 7 10.82 0.68 -9.19
CA GLY A 7 11.48 0.98 -7.93
C GLY A 7 12.65 1.96 -8.12
N ARG A 8 12.60 3.10 -7.41
CA ARG A 8 13.54 4.23 -7.58
C ARG A 8 13.95 4.85 -6.25
N SER A 9 15.17 5.41 -6.20
CA SER A 9 15.75 6.06 -5.02
C SER A 9 15.99 7.55 -5.25
N GLY A 10 16.06 8.35 -4.17
CA GLY A 10 16.29 9.80 -4.26
C GLY A 10 15.15 10.61 -4.90
N HIS A 11 13.95 10.04 -5.01
CA HIS A 11 12.78 10.72 -5.56
C HIS A 11 12.20 11.72 -4.56
N ALA A 12 11.56 12.77 -5.07
CA ALA A 12 10.73 13.66 -4.25
C ALA A 12 9.29 13.15 -4.25
N MET A 13 8.63 13.21 -3.08
CA MET A 13 7.25 12.78 -2.92
C MET A 13 6.43 13.89 -2.26
N VAL A 14 5.23 14.13 -2.79
CA VAL A 14 4.24 15.03 -2.19
C VAL A 14 2.87 14.37 -2.17
N SER A 15 2.14 14.55 -1.07
CA SER A 15 0.76 14.12 -0.93
C SER A 15 -0.17 15.33 -0.89
N SER A 16 -1.27 15.26 -1.65
CA SER A 16 -2.30 16.29 -1.68
C SER A 16 -3.68 15.64 -1.84
N GLY A 17 -4.47 15.67 -0.77
CA GLY A 17 -5.77 15.00 -0.73
C GLY A 17 -5.64 13.50 -0.93
N THR A 18 -6.26 12.96 -1.99
CA THR A 18 -6.21 11.54 -2.34
C THR A 18 -5.17 11.22 -3.41
N ARG A 19 -4.21 12.12 -3.65
CA ARG A 19 -3.19 11.93 -4.68
C ARG A 19 -1.82 11.96 -4.03
N VAL A 20 -1.00 10.99 -4.41
CA VAL A 20 0.44 10.97 -4.13
C VAL A 20 1.16 11.17 -5.45
N LEU A 21 2.02 12.18 -5.51
CA LEU A 21 2.84 12.48 -6.67
C LEU A 21 4.29 12.13 -6.35
N VAL A 22 4.96 11.48 -7.29
CA VAL A 22 6.38 11.12 -7.22
C VAL A 22 7.09 11.72 -8.42
N LEU A 23 8.17 12.45 -8.14
CA LEU A 23 8.93 13.24 -9.09
C LEU A 23 10.39 12.77 -9.12
N GLY A 24 10.89 12.47 -10.32
CA GLY A 24 12.28 12.11 -10.55
C GLY A 24 12.74 10.91 -9.72
N GLY A 25 14.02 10.89 -9.38
CA GLY A 25 14.70 9.77 -8.74
C GLY A 25 15.39 8.86 -9.77
N ASP A 26 16.39 8.14 -9.29
CA ASP A 26 17.21 7.27 -10.10
C ASP A 26 16.81 5.81 -9.86
N PHE A 27 16.82 5.04 -10.94
CA PHE A 27 16.57 3.62 -10.93
C PHE A 27 17.92 3.01 -11.34
N GLY A 28 18.58 2.27 -10.45
CA GLY A 28 20.01 1.89 -10.58
C GLY A 28 20.36 0.94 -11.74
N ILE A 29 19.51 0.86 -12.76
CA ILE A 29 19.64 0.06 -13.97
C ILE A 29 19.78 1.07 -15.13
N ALA A 30 20.42 0.76 -16.26
CA ALA A 30 20.56 1.72 -17.36
C ALA A 30 19.32 1.78 -18.30
N THR A 31 18.13 1.40 -17.82
CA THR A 31 16.87 1.41 -18.58
C THR A 31 16.26 2.81 -18.62
N HIS A 32 16.62 3.68 -19.56
CA HIS A 32 16.04 5.02 -19.79
C HIS A 32 14.53 5.14 -19.42
N GLU A 33 14.24 5.34 -18.14
CA GLU A 33 12.95 5.79 -17.69
C GLU A 33 13.03 7.31 -17.72
N ASP A 34 12.13 7.93 -18.47
CA ASP A 34 12.07 9.38 -18.61
C ASP A 34 11.97 10.00 -17.22
N THR A 35 13.07 10.61 -16.76
CA THR A 35 13.15 11.23 -15.43
C THR A 35 12.18 12.42 -15.32
N ASP A 36 11.66 12.88 -16.46
CA ASP A 36 10.68 13.94 -16.63
C ASP A 36 9.22 13.47 -16.39
N VAL A 37 8.99 12.16 -16.17
CA VAL A 37 7.66 11.63 -15.90
C VAL A 37 7.29 11.80 -14.42
N ILE A 38 6.06 12.28 -14.18
CA ILE A 38 5.46 12.38 -12.86
C ILE A 38 4.55 11.17 -12.65
N HIS A 39 4.85 10.35 -11.63
CA HIS A 39 3.96 9.26 -11.26
C HIS A 39 2.91 9.75 -10.28
N VAL A 40 1.64 9.41 -10.53
CA VAL A 40 0.51 9.81 -9.69
C VAL A 40 -0.27 8.57 -9.24
N LEU A 41 -0.37 8.39 -7.93
CA LEU A 41 -1.18 7.35 -7.29
C LEU A 41 -2.46 7.98 -6.72
N ASP A 42 -3.63 7.51 -7.16
CA ASP A 42 -4.92 7.89 -6.58
C ASP A 42 -5.29 6.92 -5.45
N THR A 43 -5.36 7.44 -4.22
CA THR A 43 -5.61 6.68 -3.00
C THR A 43 -7.09 6.60 -2.61
N LYS A 44 -8.02 7.14 -3.41
CA LYS A 44 -9.48 7.11 -3.10
C LYS A 44 -10.03 5.72 -2.79
N GLY A 45 -9.50 4.69 -3.42
CA GLY A 45 -9.96 3.31 -3.27
C GLY A 45 -9.31 2.53 -2.14
N PHE A 46 -8.22 3.04 -1.55
CA PHE A 46 -7.48 2.32 -0.53
C PHE A 46 -8.15 2.50 0.83
N LYS A 47 -8.67 1.41 1.38
CA LYS A 47 -9.16 1.34 2.75
C LYS A 47 -8.35 0.31 3.52
N TYR A 48 -7.92 0.68 4.71
CA TYR A 48 -7.41 -0.31 5.64
C TYR A 48 -8.53 -1.29 6.02
N PRO A 49 -8.23 -2.58 6.18
CA PRO A 49 -9.21 -3.52 6.69
C PRO A 49 -9.64 -3.10 8.10
N ASP A 50 -10.92 -3.26 8.41
CA ASP A 50 -11.44 -3.02 9.76
C ASP A 50 -10.67 -3.90 10.76
N SER A 51 -10.13 -3.29 11.81
CA SER A 51 -9.35 -3.96 12.86
C SER A 51 -10.16 -5.01 13.66
N THR A 52 -11.47 -5.13 13.42
CA THR A 52 -12.42 -5.90 14.24
C THR A 52 -12.83 -7.25 13.64
N LYS A 53 -12.37 -7.64 12.45
CA LYS A 53 -12.69 -8.97 11.87
C LYS A 53 -11.80 -10.13 12.37
N ASN A 54 -11.36 -10.08 13.63
CA ASN A 54 -10.56 -11.13 14.26
C ASN A 54 -11.06 -11.49 15.68
N THR A 55 -12.37 -11.46 15.93
CA THR A 55 -12.94 -12.05 17.16
C THR A 55 -14.21 -12.81 16.86
N THR A 56 -14.06 -14.02 16.31
CA THR A 56 -15.04 -15.09 16.52
C THR A 56 -14.31 -16.44 16.47
N ARG A 57 -13.57 -16.78 17.53
CA ARG A 57 -13.23 -18.18 17.81
C ARG A 57 -14.26 -18.71 18.80
N SER A 58 -15.27 -19.38 18.23
CA SER A 58 -16.13 -20.42 18.80
C SER A 58 -16.03 -20.67 20.31
N THR A 59 -16.90 -20.06 21.10
CA THR A 59 -17.31 -20.57 22.42
C THR A 59 -18.43 -21.57 22.22
N ASN A 60 -18.07 -22.85 22.07
CA ASN A 60 -18.93 -23.98 22.35
C ASN A 60 -18.09 -25.25 22.26
N GLN A 61 -17.71 -25.84 23.40
CA GLN A 61 -17.87 -27.27 23.70
C GLN A 61 -17.69 -27.47 25.21
N SER A 62 -18.81 -27.78 25.85
CA SER A 62 -18.95 -28.25 27.21
C SER A 62 -18.34 -29.65 27.37
N ARG A 63 -17.65 -29.90 28.50
CA ARG A 63 -17.78 -31.15 29.28
C ARG A 63 -17.14 -31.04 30.65
N ALA A 64 -17.98 -31.23 31.67
CA ALA A 64 -17.65 -31.31 33.08
C ALA A 64 -16.81 -32.55 33.40
N ILE A 65 -15.85 -32.41 34.31
CA ILE A 65 -15.41 -33.49 35.22
C ILE A 65 -15.13 -32.83 36.58
N SER A 66 -15.94 -33.19 37.59
CA SER A 66 -15.70 -32.89 39.00
C SER A 66 -14.63 -33.86 39.52
N LEU A 67 -13.70 -33.34 40.32
CA LEU A 67 -12.90 -34.13 41.27
C LEU A 67 -13.58 -34.11 42.63
#